data_AF-A0A528MQ39-F1
#
_entry.id   AF-A0A528MQ39-F1
#
_cell.length_a   1.000
_cell.length_b   1.000
_cell.length_c   1.000
_cell.angle_alpha   90.00
_cell.angle_beta   90.00
_cell.angle_gamma   90.00
#
_symmetry.space_group_name_H-M   'P 1'
#
loop_
_entity.id
_entity.type
_entity.pdbx_description
1 polymer ?
#
loop_
_entity_poly.entity_id
_entity_poly.type
_entity_poly.pdbx_seq_one_letter_code
_entity_poly.pdbx_strand_id
1 'polypeptide(L)' 'PVARDLARSGIRVCTIAPGIFKTPMISGMPQEVQDSLGAAVPFPSRLGEPSEYAALVLHIIENQMLNGETIRLD' A
#
# COMPACT_ATOMS: atom_id res chain seq x y z
N PRO A 1 19.13 7.37 2.17
CA PRO A 1 18.07 6.35 2.11
C PRO A 1 18.62 5.00 2.54
N VAL A 2 17.90 4.26 3.40
CA VAL A 2 18.33 2.96 3.96
C VAL A 2 18.71 1.95 2.86
N ALA A 3 18.10 2.05 1.68
CA ALA A 3 18.50 1.29 0.49
C ALA A 3 19.99 1.38 0.13
N ARG A 4 20.62 2.56 0.32
CA ARG A 4 22.06 2.74 0.04
C ARG A 4 22.93 2.08 1.12
N ASP A 5 22.49 2.17 2.38
CA ASP A 5 23.23 1.62 3.52
C ASP A 5 23.26 0.09 3.47
N LEU A 6 22.16 -0.53 3.03
CA LEU A 6 22.02 -1.99 2.94
C LEU A 6 22.44 -2.60 1.59
N ALA A 7 22.83 -1.78 0.61
CA ALA A 7 23.15 -2.23 -0.74
C ALA A 7 24.29 -3.28 -0.77
N ARG A 8 25.32 -3.10 0.08
CA ARG A 8 26.44 -4.06 0.19
C ARG A 8 26.03 -5.43 0.73
N SER A 9 24.91 -5.49 1.46
CA SER A 9 24.32 -6.72 1.98
C SER A 9 23.31 -7.36 1.02
N GLY A 10 23.08 -6.76 -0.15
CA GLY A 10 22.11 -7.24 -1.14
C GLY A 10 20.64 -7.10 -0.70
N ILE A 11 20.34 -6.25 0.28
CA ILE A 11 18.98 -6.04 0.79
C ILE A 11 18.35 -4.83 0.09
N ARG A 12 17.22 -5.06 -0.59
CA ARG A 12 16.40 -4.00 -1.19
C ARG A 12 15.48 -3.39 -0.14
N VAL A 13 15.17 -2.11 -0.29
CA VAL A 13 14.27 -1.38 0.61
C VAL A 13 13.25 -0.62 -0.23
N CYS A 14 11.97 -0.91 -0.03
CA CYS A 14 10.85 -0.21 -0.65
C CYS A 14 9.82 0.17 0.41
N THR A 15 9.00 1.17 0.11
CA THR A 15 7.90 1.63 0.95
C THR A 15 6.61 1.57 0.16
N ILE A 16 5.52 1.14 0.79
CA ILE A 16 4.16 1.29 0.25
C ILE A 16 3.47 2.37 1.07
N ALA A 17 2.93 3.39 0.40
CA ALA A 17 2.11 4.44 1.00
C ALA A 17 0.64 4.20 0.60
N PRO A 18 -0.15 3.47 1.40
CA PRO A 18 -1.53 3.19 1.06
C PRO A 18 -2.43 4.41 1.27
N GLY A 19 -3.46 4.51 0.44
CA GLY A 19 -4.65 5.33 0.71
C GLY A 19 -5.56 4.67 1.74
N ILE A 20 -6.86 4.63 1.45
CA ILE A 20 -7.86 4.11 2.40
C ILE A 20 -8.19 2.66 2.08
N PHE A 21 -7.91 1.77 3.04
CA PHE A 21 -8.09 0.32 2.92
C PHE A 21 -9.02 -0.23 4.01
N LYS A 22 -9.74 -1.30 3.68
CA LYS A 22 -10.57 -2.05 4.62
C LYS A 22 -9.72 -2.81 5.62
N THR A 23 -9.36 -2.14 6.70
CA THR A 23 -8.64 -2.71 7.84
C THR A 23 -9.56 -2.76 9.06
N PRO A 24 -9.26 -3.56 10.09
CA PRO A 24 -10.04 -3.58 11.32
C PRO A 24 -10.24 -2.19 11.95
N MET A 25 -9.28 -1.27 11.76
CA MET A 25 -9.38 0.13 12.20
C MET A 25 -10.53 0.88 11.51
N ILE A 26 -10.69 0.72 10.19
CA ILE A 26 -11.77 1.34 9.42
C ILE A 26 -13.10 0.60 9.66
N SER A 27 -13.07 -0.72 9.82
CA SER A 27 -14.28 -1.52 10.08
C SER A 27 -14.98 -1.17 11.40
N GLY A 28 -14.29 -0.54 12.35
CA GLY A 28 -14.89 -0.02 13.57
C GLY A 28 -15.67 1.29 13.39
N MET A 29 -15.60 1.93 12.22
CA MET A 29 -16.31 3.17 11.93
C MET A 29 -17.75 2.90 11.46
N PRO A 30 -18.69 3.84 11.64
CA PRO A 30 -20.04 3.72 11.09
C PRO A 30 -20.03 3.48 9.58
N GLN A 31 -20.97 2.68 9.07
CA GLN A 31 -21.03 2.32 7.65
C GLN A 31 -21.09 3.55 6.73
N GLU A 32 -21.85 4.57 7.10
CA GLU A 32 -21.95 5.83 6.34
C GLU A 32 -20.60 6.53 6.18
N VAL A 33 -19.73 6.45 7.18
CA VAL A 33 -18.36 7.01 7.12
C VAL A 33 -17.49 6.17 6.19
N GLN A 34 -17.59 4.85 6.25
CA GLN A 34 -16.85 3.95 5.35
C GLN A 34 -17.24 4.19 3.88
N ASP A 35 -18.54 4.32 3.61
CA ASP A 35 -19.09 4.55 2.28
C ASP A 35 -18.68 5.93 1.74
N SER A 36 -18.74 6.97 2.58
CA SER A 36 -18.30 8.32 2.24
C SER A 36 -16.81 8.37 1.91
N LEU A 37 -15.96 7.71 2.71
CA LEU A 37 -14.53 7.59 2.44
C LEU A 37 -14.24 6.82 1.15
N GLY A 38 -14.99 5.74 0.88
CA GLY A 38 -14.86 4.99 -0.36
C GLY A 38 -15.26 5.82 -1.60
N ALA A 39 -16.33 6.62 -1.50
CA ALA A 39 -16.79 7.49 -2.57
C ALA A 39 -15.83 8.66 -2.87
N ALA A 40 -14.98 9.04 -1.91
CA ALA A 40 -13.96 10.07 -2.10
C ALA A 40 -12.77 9.60 -2.96
N VAL A 41 -12.61 8.28 -3.15
CA VAL A 41 -11.56 7.70 -4.02
C VAL A 41 -11.96 7.87 -5.49
N PRO A 42 -11.12 8.49 -6.36
CA PRO A 42 -11.49 8.76 -7.75
C PRO A 42 -11.83 7.49 -8.55
N PHE A 43 -10.97 6.47 -8.52
CA PHE A 43 -11.22 5.16 -9.13
C PHE A 43 -10.19 4.14 -8.63
N PRO A 44 -10.59 2.90 -8.30
CA PRO A 44 -11.96 2.45 -8.13
C PRO A 44 -12.61 3.13 -6.92
N SER A 45 -13.85 3.60 -7.05
CA SER A 45 -14.54 4.39 -6.00
C SER A 45 -15.04 3.52 -4.85
N ARG A 46 -14.08 2.93 -4.13
CA ARG A 46 -14.27 2.09 -2.94
C ARG A 46 -13.00 2.11 -2.10
N LEU A 47 -13.10 1.60 -0.88
CA LEU A 47 -11.93 1.27 -0.08
C LEU A 47 -11.12 0.14 -0.74
N GLY A 48 -9.80 0.22 -0.63
CA GLY A 48 -8.89 -0.85 -1.05
C GLY A 48 -9.08 -2.11 -0.21
N GLU A 49 -8.89 -3.27 -0.83
CA GLU A 49 -8.92 -4.57 -0.14
C GLU A 49 -7.51 -4.94 0.34
N PRO A 50 -7.35 -5.58 1.51
CA PRO A 50 -6.04 -6.02 1.99
C PRO A 50 -5.26 -6.91 1.00
N SER A 51 -5.97 -7.67 0.16
CA SER A 51 -5.37 -8.48 -0.90
C SER A 51 -4.69 -7.66 -1.99
N GLU A 52 -5.15 -6.43 -2.27
CA GLU A 52 -4.55 -5.52 -3.26
C GLU A 52 -3.22 -4.95 -2.73
N TYR A 53 -3.16 -4.64 -1.44
CA TYR A 53 -1.89 -4.31 -0.77
C TYR A 53 -0.92 -5.49 -0.82
N ALA A 54 -1.39 -6.70 -0.50
CA ALA A 54 -0.57 -7.91 -0.55
C ALA A 54 -0.03 -8.19 -1.96
N ALA A 55 -0.83 -7.95 -3.01
CA ALA A 55 -0.39 -8.09 -4.39
C ALA A 55 0.78 -7.14 -4.71
N LEU A 56 0.74 -5.89 -4.26
CA LEU A 56 1.87 -4.97 -4.44
C LEU A 56 3.12 -5.41 -3.67
N VAL A 57 2.96 -5.95 -2.45
CA VAL A 57 4.07 -6.53 -1.70
C VAL A 57 4.73 -7.66 -2.48
N LEU A 58 3.94 -8.57 -3.07
CA LEU A 58 4.47 -9.66 -3.91
C LEU A 58 5.22 -9.12 -5.13
N HIS A 59 4.68 -8.13 -5.82
CA HIS A 59 5.39 -7.50 -6.94
C HIS A 59 6.72 -6.86 -6.53
N ILE A 60 6.80 -6.24 -5.34
CA ILE A 60 8.05 -5.70 -4.79
C ILE A 60 9.04 -6.83 -4.50
N ILE A 61 8.59 -7.96 -3.97
CA ILE A 61 9.44 -9.12 -3.66
C ILE A 61 9.99 -9.74 -4.95
N GLU A 62 9.14 -9.94 -5.96
CA GLU A 62 9.47 -10.62 -7.21
C GLU A 62 10.33 -9.77 -8.15
N ASN A 63 10.12 -8.44 -8.19
CA ASN A 63 10.86 -7.55 -9.07
C ASN A 63 12.16 -7.07 -8.41
N GLN A 64 13.29 -7.64 -8.84
CA GLN A 64 14.62 -7.33 -8.33
C GLN A 64 15.07 -5.88 -8.55
N MET A 65 14.48 -5.16 -9.51
CA MET A 65 14.85 -3.78 -9.81
C MET A 65 14.13 -2.75 -8.92
N LEU A 66 13.10 -3.14 -8.17
CA LEU A 66 12.46 -2.24 -7.22
C LEU A 66 13.35 -2.06 -5.99
N ASN A 67 13.93 -0.87 -5.83
CA ASN A 67 14.75 -0.53 -4.67
C ASN A 67 14.80 0.99 -4.46
N GLY A 68 14.70 1.43 -3.21
CA GLY A 68 14.81 2.83 -2.80
C GLY A 68 13.58 3.70 -3.11
N GLU A 69 12.42 3.09 -3.39
CA GLU A 69 11.23 3.79 -3.88
C GLU A 69 10.04 3.72 -2.92
N THR A 70 9.16 4.73 -2.98
CA THR A 70 7.87 4.75 -2.28
C THR A 70 6.73 4.71 -3.29
N ILE A 71 5.96 3.63 -3.28
CA ILE A 71 4.83 3.45 -4.19
C ILE A 71 3.54 3.87 -3.48
N ARG A 72 2.85 4.87 -4.03
CA ARG A 72 1.48 5.18 -3.61
C ARG A 72 0.54 4.10 -4.11
N LEU A 73 -0.35 3.65 -3.24
CA LEU A 73 -1.40 2.69 -3.55
C LEU A 73 -2.72 3.24 -3.03
N ASP A 74 -3.40 4.05 -3.84
CA ASP A 74 -4.62 4.78 -3.49
C ASP A 74 -5.58 4.97 -4.66
#